data_AF-A0A0H3PK31-F1
#
_entry.id   AF-A0A0H3PK31-F1
#
_cell.length_a   1.000
_cell.length_b   1.000
_cell.length_c   1.000
_cell.angle_alpha   90.00
_cell.angle_beta   90.00
_cell.angle_gamma   90.00
#
_symmetry.space_group_name_H-M   'P 1'
#
loop_
_entity.id
_entity.type
_entity.pdbx_description
1 polymer ?
#
loop_
_entity_poly.entity_id
_entity_poly.type
_entity_poly.pdbx_seq_one_letter_code
_entity_poly.pdbx_strand_id
1 'polypeptide(L)' 'MPGSDPQTNGDLSADIRQLENALARCASQVKMIKHCQDENDAQTRQPAQGAD' A
#
# COMPACT_ATOMS: atom_id res chain seq x y z
N MET A 1 -13.12 -10.02 -5.23
CA MET A 1 -12.60 -9.09 -6.26
C MET A 1 -13.71 -8.09 -6.57
N PRO A 2 -13.48 -6.82 -6.99
CA PRO A 2 -14.61 -5.93 -7.31
C PRO A 2 -15.52 -6.59 -8.37
N GLY A 3 -16.75 -6.94 -7.98
CA GLY A 3 -17.71 -7.65 -8.84
C GLY A 3 -17.57 -9.18 -8.93
N SER A 4 -16.88 -9.86 -8.00
CA SER A 4 -16.75 -11.33 -8.03
C SER A 4 -18.06 -12.06 -7.72
N ASP A 5 -18.38 -13.09 -8.54
CA ASP A 5 -19.50 -14.01 -8.38
C ASP A 5 -19.05 -15.47 -8.65
N PRO A 6 -18.29 -16.08 -7.72
CA PRO A 6 -17.71 -17.41 -7.93
C PRO A 6 -18.80 -18.49 -7.98
N GLN A 7 -18.81 -19.30 -9.03
CA GLN A 7 -19.80 -20.38 -9.22
C GLN A 7 -19.31 -21.73 -8.69
N THR A 8 -18.00 -21.89 -8.56
CA THR A 8 -17.35 -23.10 -8.06
C THR A 8 -16.36 -22.80 -6.94
N ASN A 9 -16.00 -23.83 -6.18
CA ASN A 9 -14.91 -23.73 -5.21
C ASN A 9 -13.57 -23.37 -5.85
N GLY A 10 -13.38 -23.72 -7.13
CA GLY A 10 -12.21 -23.33 -7.91
C GLY A 10 -12.16 -21.83 -8.14
N ASP A 11 -13.30 -21.23 -8.53
CA ASP A 11 -13.44 -19.78 -8.74
C ASP A 11 -13.23 -19.03 -7.42
N LEU A 12 -13.87 -19.49 -6.33
CA LEU A 12 -13.68 -18.92 -5.01
C LEU A 12 -12.22 -18.94 -4.57
N SER A 13 -11.52 -20.06 -4.80
CA SER A 13 -10.10 -20.17 -4.48
C SER A 13 -9.22 -19.25 -5.33
N ALA A 14 -9.60 -19.01 -6.58
CA ALA A 14 -8.90 -18.08 -7.46
C ALA A 14 -9.10 -16.63 -7.01
N ASP A 15 -10.33 -16.25 -6.65
CA ASP A 15 -10.67 -14.93 -6.11
C ASP A 15 -9.94 -14.63 -4.80
N ILE A 16 -9.83 -15.63 -3.91
CA ILE A 16 -9.05 -15.51 -2.68
C ILE A 16 -7.59 -15.20 -3.00
N ARG A 17 -6.96 -15.97 -3.88
CA ARG A 17 -5.55 -15.74 -4.27
C ARG A 17 -5.37 -14.36 -4.90
N GLN A 18 -6.32 -13.89 -5.70
CA GLN A 18 -6.24 -12.54 -6.28
C GLN A 18 -6.35 -11.46 -5.20
N LEU A 19 -7.26 -11.62 -4.24
CA LEU A 19 -7.41 -10.70 -3.11
C LEU A 19 -6.13 -10.65 -2.26
N GLU A 20 -5.55 -11.80 -1.94
CA GLU A 20 -4.29 -11.90 -1.18
C GLU A 20 -3.15 -11.18 -1.90
N ASN A 21 -3.02 -11.39 -3.22
CA ASN A 21 -2.01 -10.69 -4.03
C ASN A 21 -2.26 -9.18 -4.09
N ALA A 22 -3.51 -8.74 -4.22
CA ALA A 22 -3.86 -7.32 -4.20
C ALA A 22 -3.53 -6.70 -2.84
N LEU A 23 -3.78 -7.41 -1.74
CA LEU A 23 -3.45 -6.96 -0.39
C LEU A 23 -1.93 -6.87 -0.18
N ALA A 24 -1.17 -7.87 -0.64
CA ALA A 24 0.29 -7.84 -0.58
C ALA A 24 0.87 -6.63 -1.34
N ARG A 25 0.36 -6.38 -2.56
CA ARG A 25 0.74 -5.19 -3.36
C ARG A 25 0.34 -3.89 -2.69
N CYS A 26 -0.82 -3.84 -2.04
CA CYS A 26 -1.28 -2.67 -1.29
C CYS A 26 -0.33 -2.39 -0.12
N ALA A 27 0.03 -3.41 0.66
CA ALA A 27 0.96 -3.28 1.77
C ALA A 27 2.33 -2.74 1.33
N SER A 28 2.87 -3.23 0.20
CA SER A 28 4.12 -2.70 -0.37
C SER A 28 4.01 -1.22 -0.76
N GLN A 29 2.91 -0.82 -1.40
CA GLN A 29 2.68 0.58 -1.79
C GLN A 29 2.53 1.49 -0.57
N VAL A 30 1.74 1.08 0.43
CA VAL A 30 1.57 1.84 1.67
C VAL A 30 2.90 2.01 2.40
N LYS A 31 3.72 0.95 2.46
CA LYS A 31 5.06 1.03 3.06
C LYS A 31 5.94 2.06 2.35
N MET A 32 5.92 2.08 1.03
CA MET A 32 6.67 3.05 0.23
C MET A 32 6.17 4.48 0.45
N ILE A 33 4.84 4.69 0.42
CA ILE A 33 4.23 6.01 0.68
C ILE A 33 4.63 6.51 2.07
N LYS A 34 4.54 5.64 3.08
CA LYS A 34 4.94 5.97 4.45
C LYS A 34 6.41 6.36 4.52
N HIS A 35 7.29 5.61 3.86
CA HIS A 35 8.71 5.94 3.82
C HIS A 35 8.96 7.34 3.23
N CYS A 36 8.31 7.68 2.11
CA CYS A 36 8.42 9.02 1.53
C CYS A 36 7.85 10.11 2.46
N GLN A 37 6.75 9.83 3.16
CA GLN A 37 6.20 10.75 4.16
C GLN A 37 7.17 10.97 5.32
N ASP A 38 7.76 9.90 5.84
CA ASP A 38 8.73 9.96 6.93
C ASP A 38 9.99 10.78 6.53
N GLU A 39 10.46 10.65 5.29
CA GLU A 39 11.56 11.44 4.74
C GLU A 39 11.20 12.94 4.61
N ASN A 40 10.02 13.24 4.06
CA ASN A 40 9.54 14.61 3.92
C ASN A 40 9.33 15.29 5.27
N ASP A 41 8.76 14.56 6.23
CA ASP A 41 8.58 15.03 7.61
C ASP A 41 9.93 15.30 8.27
N ALA A 42 10.92 14.42 8.08
CA ALA A 42 12.26 14.62 8.60
C ALA A 42 12.93 15.87 8.01
N GLN A 43 12.81 16.09 6.69
CA GLN A 43 13.32 17.30 6.02
C GLN A 43 12.60 18.57 6.49
N THR A 44 11.28 18.52 6.66
CA THR A 44 10.49 19.68 7.11
C THR A 44 10.74 20.00 8.59
N ARG A 45 11.13 19.00 9.40
CA ARG A 45 11.55 19.19 10.80
C ARG A 45 13.01 19.64 10.94
N GLN A 46 13.83 19.55 9.90
CA GLN A 46 15.10 20.29 9.90
C GLN A 46 14.71 21.77 9.93
N PRO A 47 15.12 22.54 10.94
CA PRO A 47 14.75 23.94 10.99
C PRO A 47 15.25 24.62 9.72
N ALA A 48 14.65 25.75 9.36
CA ALA A 48 15.32 26.75 8.54
C ALA A 48 16.57 27.24 9.31
N GLN A 49 17.60 26.39 9.40
CA GLN A 49 18.91 26.67 9.95
C GLN A 49 19.68 27.45 8.88
N GLY A 50 19.25 28.68 8.66
CA GLY A 50 19.83 29.53 7.60
C GLY A 50 19.11 30.85 7.38
N ALA A 51 18.35 31.35 8.35
CA ALA A 51 17.96 32.75 8.38
C ALA A 51 18.71 33.41 9.54
N ASP A 52 19.86 34.01 9.19
CA ASP A 52 20.62 34.96 10.01
C ASP A 52 19.79 36.21 10.35
#